data_AF-A0A8E1WBQ3-F1
#
_entry.id   AF-A0A8E1WBQ3-F1
#
_cell.length_a   1.000
_cell.length_b   1.000
_cell.length_c   1.000
_cell.angle_alpha   90.00
_cell.angle_beta   90.00
_cell.angle_gamma   90.00
#
_symmetry.space_group_name_H-M   'P 1'
#
loop_
_entity.id
_entity.type
_entity.pdbx_description
1 polymer ?
#
loop_
_entity_poly.entity_id
_entity_poly.type
_entity_poly.pdbx_seq_one_letter_code
_entity_poly.pdbx_strand_id
1 'polypeptide(L)'
;MNDLTDPDLWNKIASYDFDDPQAEAPFSVRLARENGWAPVRAKAAIDQYRRFIYLVCISDGMLSPSPDVDRVWYLHLTYTKDYWNRFCDETLGQAVGRARARALRWPSGPGKVEVAGMAA
;
A
#
# COMPACT_ATOMS: atom_id res chain seq x y z
N MET A 1 1.72 22.03 -16.99
CA MET A 1 1.21 21.43 -15.75
C MET A 1 1.27 19.93 -15.97
N ASN A 2 1.73 19.14 -14.99
CA ASN A 2 1.81 17.68 -15.17
C ASN A 2 0.40 17.15 -15.37
N ASP A 3 0.05 16.79 -16.60
CA ASP A 3 -1.18 16.06 -16.89
C ASP A 3 -1.00 14.65 -16.35
N LEU A 4 -1.79 14.29 -15.32
CA LEU A 4 -1.83 12.94 -14.79
C LEU A 4 -2.47 12.02 -15.83
N THR A 5 -1.82 10.90 -16.14
CA THR A 5 -2.36 9.85 -17.03
C THR A 5 -3.75 9.37 -16.63
N ASP A 6 -4.00 9.19 -15.33
CA ASP A 6 -5.30 8.83 -14.77
C ASP A 6 -5.57 9.66 -13.50
N PRO A 7 -6.25 10.82 -13.62
CA PRO A 7 -6.56 11.67 -12.49
C PRO A 7 -7.50 11.03 -11.46
N ASP A 8 -8.42 10.17 -11.90
CA ASP A 8 -9.40 9.52 -11.01
C ASP A 8 -8.73 8.48 -10.13
N LEU A 9 -7.83 7.68 -10.69
CA LEU A 9 -6.99 6.76 -9.91
C LEU A 9 -6.12 7.52 -8.91
N TRP A 10 -5.48 8.61 -9.33
CA TRP A 10 -4.68 9.42 -8.41
C TRP A 10 -5.53 9.98 -7.27
N ASN A 11 -6.72 10.49 -7.55
CA ASN A 11 -7.62 11.02 -6.53
C ASN A 11 -7.99 9.95 -5.49
N LYS A 12 -8.33 8.74 -5.94
CA LYS A 12 -8.61 7.60 -5.04
C LYS A 12 -7.41 7.29 -4.15
N ILE A 13 -6.21 7.16 -4.73
CA ILE A 13 -4.96 6.88 -3.97
C ILE A 13 -4.63 8.02 -3.00
N ALA A 14 -4.79 9.27 -3.43
CA ALA A 14 -4.50 10.45 -2.61
C ALA A 14 -5.48 10.58 -1.44
N SER A 15 -6.75 10.20 -1.64
CA SER A 15 -7.78 10.18 -0.60
C SER A 15 -7.70 8.97 0.34
N TYR A 16 -6.87 7.96 0.01
CA TYR A 16 -6.73 6.78 0.85
C TYR A 16 -6.15 7.14 2.21
N ASP A 17 -6.92 6.85 3.24
CA ASP A 17 -6.53 7.10 4.63
C ASP A 17 -5.84 5.87 5.20
N PHE A 18 -4.55 6.04 5.51
CA PHE A 18 -3.73 5.03 6.16
C PHE A 18 -3.91 5.04 7.68
N ASP A 19 -4.28 6.19 8.25
CA ASP A 19 -4.33 6.39 9.69
C ASP A 19 -5.79 6.34 10.15
N ASP A 20 -6.32 5.13 10.36
CA ASP A 20 -7.64 4.98 10.99
C ASP A 20 -7.65 5.71 12.34
N PRO A 21 -8.49 6.74 12.52
CA PRO A 21 -8.56 7.51 13.76
C PRO A 21 -8.96 6.69 14.98
N GLN A 22 -9.58 5.52 14.78
CA GLN A 22 -9.99 4.61 15.84
C GLN A 22 -8.93 3.55 16.17
N ALA A 23 -7.83 3.48 15.42
CA ALA A 23 -6.77 2.52 15.68
C ALA A 23 -5.91 2.92 16.89
N GLU A 24 -5.67 1.96 17.79
CA GLU A 24 -4.79 2.13 18.95
C GLU A 24 -3.34 2.50 18.57
N ALA A 25 -2.92 2.08 17.37
CA ALA A 25 -1.66 2.49 16.76
C ALA A 25 -1.89 2.84 15.27
N PRO A 26 -2.03 4.14 14.94
CA PRO A 26 -2.13 4.59 13.56
C PRO A 26 -0.94 4.12 12.72
N PHE A 27 -1.18 3.86 11.44
CA PHE A 27 -0.19 3.31 10.52
C PHE A 27 1.10 4.13 10.48
N SER A 28 1.01 5.45 10.36
CA SER A 28 2.15 6.36 10.30
C SER A 28 2.95 6.40 11.60
N VAL A 29 2.28 6.25 12.74
CA VAL A 29 2.91 6.18 14.07
C VAL A 29 3.68 4.87 14.21
N ARG A 30 3.07 3.76 13.82
CA ARG A 30 3.73 2.45 13.82
C ARG A 30 4.92 2.43 12.86
N LEU A 31 4.76 2.96 11.65
CA LEU A 31 5.82 3.10 10.66
C LEU A 31 7.02 3.89 11.22
N ALA A 32 6.74 5.02 11.87
CA ALA A 32 7.78 5.83 12.50
C ALA A 32 8.52 5.07 13.60
N ARG A 33 7.77 4.40 14.49
CA ARG A 33 8.31 3.64 15.62
C ARG A 33 9.20 2.47 15.16
N GLU A 34 8.72 1.66 14.22
CA GLU A 34 9.45 0.46 13.76
C GLU A 34 10.74 0.79 13.00
N ASN A 35 10.83 1.99 12.41
CA ASN A 35 11.98 2.41 11.62
C ASN A 35 12.86 3.47 12.32
N GLY A 36 12.52 3.87 13.55
CA GLY A 36 13.22 4.94 14.27
C GLY A 36 13.15 6.30 13.56
N TRP A 37 12.05 6.59 12.87
CA TRP A 37 11.88 7.80 12.07
C TRP A 37 11.18 8.91 12.85
N ALA A 38 11.52 10.15 12.51
CA ALA A 38 10.69 11.30 12.86
C ALA A 38 9.32 11.21 12.14
N PRO A 39 8.21 11.67 12.77
CA PRO A 39 6.88 11.61 12.16
C PRO A 39 6.80 12.25 10.77
N VAL A 40 7.55 13.34 10.54
CA VAL A 40 7.63 14.02 9.23
C VAL A 40 8.17 13.10 8.13
N ARG A 41 9.15 12.24 8.46
CA ARG A 41 9.72 11.29 7.50
C ARG A 41 8.75 10.17 7.18
N ALA A 42 8.03 9.66 8.17
CA ALA A 42 6.98 8.66 7.95
C ALA A 42 5.89 9.19 7.01
N LYS A 43 5.40 10.41 7.24
CA LYS A 43 4.43 11.08 6.36
C LYS A 43 4.98 11.26 4.93
N ALA A 44 6.20 11.77 4.80
CA ALA A 44 6.84 11.94 3.50
C ALA A 44 7.03 10.60 2.75
N ALA A 45 7.36 9.52 3.45
CA ALA A 45 7.50 8.18 2.87
C ALA A 45 6.14 7.63 2.40
N ILE A 46 5.05 7.86 3.15
CA ILE A 46 3.69 7.49 2.73
C ILE A 46 3.28 8.26 1.46
N ASP A 47 3.60 9.55 1.36
CA ASP A 47 3.32 10.34 0.16
C ASP A 47 4.11 9.85 -1.06
N GLN A 48 5.37 9.46 -0.86
CA GLN A 48 6.15 8.81 -1.91
C GLN A 48 5.56 7.46 -2.30
N TYR A 49 5.07 6.68 -1.34
CA TYR A 49 4.43 5.40 -1.59
C TYR A 49 3.16 5.55 -2.44
N ARG A 50 2.31 6.54 -2.16
CA ARG A 50 1.15 6.88 -3.00
C ARG A 50 1.55 7.12 -4.46
N ARG A 51 2.56 7.96 -4.69
CA ARG A 51 3.08 8.28 -6.03
C ARG A 51 3.66 7.04 -6.71
N PHE A 52 4.41 6.23 -5.96
CA PHE A 52 4.99 5.00 -6.48
C PHE A 52 3.91 4.00 -6.90
N ILE A 53 2.87 3.79 -6.09
CA ILE A 53 1.75 2.92 -6.45
C ILE A 53 1.02 3.43 -7.69
N TYR A 54 0.76 4.73 -7.77
CA TYR A 54 0.18 5.32 -8.98
C TYR A 54 1.01 5.01 -10.22
N LEU A 55 2.34 5.22 -10.16
CA LEU A 55 3.24 4.89 -11.27
C LEU A 55 3.20 3.39 -11.62
N VAL A 56 3.19 2.50 -10.64
CA VAL A 56 3.07 1.05 -10.87
C VAL A 56 1.75 0.68 -11.55
N CYS A 57 0.65 1.37 -11.23
CA CYS A 57 -0.66 1.10 -11.82
C CYS A 57 -0.76 1.55 -13.28
N ILE A 58 -0.05 2.61 -13.68
CA ILE A 58 -0.12 3.17 -15.04
C ILE A 58 1.04 2.74 -15.95
N SER A 59 2.05 2.05 -15.42
CA SER A 59 3.24 1.64 -16.16
C SER A 59 3.18 0.15 -16.52
N ASP A 60 3.55 -0.19 -17.75
CA ASP A 60 3.71 -1.58 -18.20
C ASP A 60 5.05 -2.20 -17.75
N GLY A 61 5.96 -1.38 -17.23
CA GLY A 61 7.31 -1.77 -16.81
C GLY A 61 7.44 -2.12 -15.32
N MET A 62 8.50 -2.85 -14.99
CA MET A 62 8.85 -3.15 -13.60
C MET A 62 9.53 -1.93 -12.96
N LEU A 63 8.95 -1.43 -11.86
CA LEU A 63 9.47 -0.29 -11.11
C LEU A 63 10.03 -0.75 -9.77
N SER A 64 11.18 -0.18 -9.37
CA SER A 64 11.77 -0.44 -8.06
C SER A 64 11.39 0.67 -7.08
N PRO A 65 10.86 0.36 -5.89
CA PRO A 65 10.64 1.35 -4.85
C PRO A 65 11.97 1.87 -4.29
N SER A 66 11.92 3.05 -3.67
CA SER A 66 13.00 3.50 -2.80
C SER A 66 13.00 2.73 -1.46
N PRO A 67 14.09 2.74 -0.68
CA PRO A 67 14.12 2.04 0.61
C PRO A 67 13.02 2.47 1.59
N ASP A 68 12.65 3.76 1.59
CA ASP A 68 11.61 4.27 2.48
C ASP A 68 10.20 3.86 1.99
N VAL A 69 9.97 3.88 0.67
CA VAL A 69 8.73 3.38 0.05
C VAL A 69 8.56 1.87 0.28
N ASP A 70 9.66 1.11 0.18
CA ASP A 70 9.63 -0.34 0.39
C ASP A 70 9.22 -0.72 1.83
N ARG A 71 9.67 0.06 2.82
CA ARG A 71 9.27 -0.07 4.23
C ARG A 71 7.80 0.24 4.46
N VAL A 72 7.28 1.31 3.85
CA VAL A 72 5.84 1.65 3.88
C VAL A 72 5.03 0.49 3.31
N TRP A 73 5.43 0.02 2.12
CA TRP A 73 4.74 -1.09 1.45
C TRP A 73 4.82 -2.37 2.28
N TYR A 74 5.94 -2.62 2.98
CA TYR A 74 6.12 -3.81 3.80
C TYR A 74 5.14 -3.80 4.96
N LEU A 75 5.07 -2.68 5.66
CA LEU A 75 4.13 -2.51 6.74
C LEU A 75 2.69 -2.66 6.24
N HIS A 76 2.33 -2.04 5.11
CA HIS A 76 0.97 -2.10 4.56
C HIS A 76 0.54 -3.54 4.25
N LEU A 77 1.43 -4.40 3.75
CA LEU A 77 1.13 -5.81 3.52
C LEU A 77 0.82 -6.60 4.80
N THR A 78 1.29 -6.15 5.97
CA THR A 78 0.93 -6.77 7.25
C THR A 78 -0.51 -6.45 7.67
N TYR A 79 -1.10 -5.38 7.13
CA TYR A 79 -2.51 -5.02 7.32
C TYR A 79 -3.35 -5.72 6.26
N THR A 80 -3.37 -7.05 6.29
CA THR A 80 -3.86 -7.89 5.18
C THR A 80 -5.26 -7.52 4.68
N LYS A 81 -6.23 -7.27 5.57
CA LYS A 81 -7.58 -6.84 5.18
C LYS A 81 -7.60 -5.44 4.55
N ASP A 82 -6.84 -4.52 5.13
CA ASP A 82 -6.73 -3.14 4.64
C ASP A 82 -6.10 -3.12 3.24
N TYR A 83 -4.98 -3.81 3.09
CA TYR A 83 -4.24 -3.88 1.84
C TYR A 83 -5.01 -4.56 0.71
N TRP A 84 -5.55 -5.75 0.96
CA TRP A 84 -6.17 -6.53 -0.11
C TRP A 84 -7.57 -6.04 -0.44
N ASN A 85 -8.41 -5.78 0.57
CA ASN A 85 -9.81 -5.44 0.32
C ASN A 85 -9.97 -3.93 0.07
N ARG A 86 -9.48 -3.07 0.97
CA ARG A 86 -9.71 -1.62 0.87
C ARG A 86 -8.78 -0.96 -0.15
N PHE A 87 -7.49 -1.28 -0.09
CA PHE A 87 -6.54 -0.65 -0.99
C PHE A 87 -6.56 -1.27 -2.39
N CYS A 88 -6.30 -2.56 -2.54
CA CYS A 88 -6.24 -3.18 -3.86
C CYS A 88 -7.60 -3.25 -4.57
N ASP A 89 -8.61 -3.82 -3.92
CA ASP A 89 -9.91 -4.03 -4.58
C ASP A 89 -10.72 -2.73 -4.68
N GLU A 90 -10.99 -2.06 -3.55
CA GLU A 90 -11.87 -0.88 -3.53
C GLU A 90 -11.20 0.39 -4.10
N THR A 91 -9.92 0.62 -3.81
CA THR A 91 -9.22 1.87 -4.21
C THR A 91 -8.58 1.75 -5.59
N LEU A 92 -7.77 0.71 -5.82
CA LEU A 92 -7.02 0.55 -7.07
C LEU A 92 -7.81 -0.17 -8.17
N GLY A 93 -8.77 -1.03 -7.80
CA GLY A 93 -9.46 -1.93 -8.73
C GLY A 93 -8.55 -3.01 -9.33
N GLN A 94 -7.35 -3.21 -8.75
CA GLN A 94 -6.39 -4.21 -9.19
C GLN A 94 -5.43 -4.61 -8.06
N ALA A 95 -5.05 -5.89 -8.05
CA ALA A 95 -4.04 -6.39 -7.14
C ALA A 95 -2.64 -5.92 -7.54
N VAL A 96 -2.03 -5.08 -6.71
CA VAL A 96 -0.63 -4.69 -6.85
C VAL A 96 0.19 -5.57 -5.90
N GLY A 97 1.01 -6.46 -6.44
CA GLY A 97 1.92 -7.30 -5.64
C GLY A 97 3.37 -6.84 -5.77
N ARG A 98 4.21 -7.10 -4.76
CA ARG A 98 5.67 -6.88 -4.83
C ARG A 98 6.32 -7.57 -6.04
N ALA A 99 5.68 -8.59 -6.61
CA ALA A 99 6.14 -9.28 -7.81
C ALA A 99 6.20 -8.39 -9.06
N ARG A 100 5.41 -7.30 -9.15
CA ARG A 100 5.55 -6.28 -10.20
C ARG A 100 6.69 -5.28 -9.93
N ALA A 101 7.41 -5.44 -8.81
CA ALA A 101 8.55 -4.63 -8.38
C ALA A 101 9.86 -5.43 -8.15
N ARG A 102 9.81 -6.76 -7.94
CA ARG A 102 10.92 -7.72 -8.14
C ARG A 102 10.43 -9.17 -8.10
N ALA A 103 11.03 -10.03 -8.92
CA ALA A 103 10.68 -11.43 -9.17
C ALA A 103 10.62 -12.33 -7.92
N LEU A 104 9.40 -12.66 -7.47
CA LEU A 104 9.07 -13.95 -6.87
C LEU A 104 7.66 -14.33 -7.33
N ARG A 105 7.55 -15.51 -7.93
CA ARG A 105 6.32 -16.09 -8.48
C ARG A 105 5.38 -16.44 -7.31
N TRP A 106 4.29 -15.70 -7.13
CA TRP A 106 3.21 -16.10 -6.21
C TRP A 106 2.16 -16.91 -6.99
N PRO A 107 1.92 -18.19 -6.65
CA PRO A 107 0.88 -18.97 -7.29
C PRO A 107 -0.46 -18.64 -6.64
N SER A 108 -1.41 -18.21 -7.46
CA SER A 108 -2.84 -18.06 -7.15
C SER A 108 -3.21 -16.89 -6.23
N GLY A 109 -3.97 -15.95 -6.80
CA GLY A 109 -4.65 -14.86 -6.07
C GLY A 109 -5.70 -15.38 -5.07
N PRO A 110 -6.38 -14.49 -4.34
CA PRO A 110 -7.28 -14.91 -3.27
C PRO A 110 -8.48 -15.67 -3.85
N GLY A 111 -8.39 -17.00 -3.79
CA GLY A 111 -9.57 -17.81 -3.55
C GLY A 111 -10.18 -17.33 -2.24
N LYS A 112 -11.50 -17.13 -2.25
CA LYS A 112 -12.32 -16.76 -1.09
C LYS A 112 -11.75 -17.35 0.19
N VAL A 113 -11.21 -16.51 1.07
CA VAL A 113 -10.80 -16.95 2.40
C VAL A 113 -12.09 -17.13 3.20
N GLU A 114 -12.58 -18.38 3.24
CA GLU A 114 -13.52 -18.78 4.27
C GLU A 114 -12.86 -18.52 5.63
N VAL A 115 -13.51 -17.66 6.42
CA VAL A 115 -13.18 -17.40 7.82
C VAL A 115 -13.48 -18.65 8.64
N ALA A 116 -12.53 -19.58 8.67
CA ALA A 116 -12.51 -20.64 9.67
C ALA A 116 -12.02 -20.02 10.99
N GLY A 117 -12.91 -20.04 11.98
CA GLY A 117 -12.70 -19.46 13.29
C GLY A 117 -11.53 -20.09 14.04
N MET A 118 -10.87 -19.26 14.84
CA MET A 118 -10.09 -19.71 15.97
C MET A 118 -10.50 -18.84 17.17
N ALA A 119 -11.60 -19.26 17.80
CA ALA A 119 -11.99 -18.86 19.13
C ALA A 119 -12.13 -20.14 19.96
N ALA A 120 -11.10 -20.43 20.75
CA ALA A 120 -11.12 -21.02 22.10
C ALA A 120 -9.66 -21.29 22.52
#